data_AF-A0A7W1GDN8-F1
#
_entry.id   AF-A0A7W1GDN8-F1
#
_cell.length_a   1.000
_cell.length_b   1.000
_cell.length_c   1.000
_cell.angle_alpha   90.00
_cell.angle_beta   90.00
_cell.angle_gamma   90.00
#
_symmetry.space_group_name_H-M   'P 1'
#
loop_
_entity.id
_entity.type
_entity.pdbx_description
1 polymer ?
#
loop_
_entity_poly.entity_id
_entity_poly.type
_entity_poly.pdbx_seq_one_letter_code
_entity_poly.pdbx_strand_id
1 'polypeptide(L)'
;MSQTNWNSLGAFLKSKKDQEQVPTAEESGSPQITEQEPTTRETGLPQFKIVGAHPVVVDAKEPTSELFVGAKEPTTERSGSLEVEIVGAHKRHKNDRHIPGRTRHHIRLPVEISKAFRTFCIQQGIDLQDFVELAGSHYLEYVGAHKSAVVGAKEPIEERRQKIKWKTLTTIVNLYLKYLPGNHWKPRDDKEAERFNGTDLRIIEVAMIAVLIKTQQKRIHSFKYFVEEIEAAMDTELQEETLNVMYSHYVRQYERLKGSAG
;
A
#
# COMPACT_ATOMS: atom_id res chain seq x y z
N MET A 1 0.46 -36.43 46.17
CA MET A 1 0.71 -35.51 45.03
C MET A 1 -0.64 -35.00 44.54
N SER A 2 -1.01 -33.80 44.97
CA SER A 2 -2.34 -33.21 44.74
C SER A 2 -2.39 -32.63 43.32
N GLN A 3 -3.21 -33.23 42.45
CA GLN A 3 -3.55 -32.66 41.15
C GLN A 3 -4.48 -31.46 41.39
N THR A 4 -3.96 -30.24 41.29
CA THR A 4 -4.80 -29.04 41.19
C THR A 4 -5.36 -28.98 39.77
N ASN A 5 -6.69 -29.07 39.67
CA ASN A 5 -7.45 -29.05 38.44
C ASN A 5 -7.67 -27.60 37.97
N TRP A 6 -6.87 -27.14 37.00
CA TRP A 6 -6.81 -25.75 36.50
C TRP A 6 -7.78 -25.43 35.35
N ASN A 7 -8.82 -26.25 35.17
CA ASN A 7 -10.05 -25.77 34.51
C ASN A 7 -10.66 -24.54 35.22
N SER A 8 -10.15 -24.18 36.41
CA SER A 8 -10.62 -23.04 37.19
C SER A 8 -10.15 -21.66 36.73
N LEU A 9 -9.19 -21.49 35.81
CA LEU A 9 -8.87 -20.13 35.31
C LEU A 9 -9.99 -19.57 34.41
N GLY A 10 -10.58 -20.44 33.56
CA GLY A 10 -11.81 -20.12 32.84
C GLY A 10 -13.01 -19.92 33.78
N ALA A 11 -13.06 -20.61 34.93
CA ALA A 11 -14.11 -20.43 35.93
C ALA A 11 -13.87 -19.21 36.84
N PHE A 12 -12.60 -18.82 37.08
CA PHE A 12 -12.21 -17.70 37.93
C PHE A 12 -12.44 -16.36 37.21
N LEU A 13 -12.13 -16.31 35.90
CA LEU A 13 -12.49 -15.18 35.04
C LEU A 13 -14.02 -15.08 34.82
N LYS A 14 -14.74 -16.21 34.77
CA LYS A 14 -16.21 -16.21 34.64
C LYS A 14 -16.90 -15.82 35.96
N SER A 15 -16.37 -16.22 37.12
CA SER A 15 -16.94 -15.92 38.43
C SER A 15 -16.85 -14.45 38.85
N LYS A 16 -15.92 -13.66 38.29
CA LYS A 16 -15.86 -12.21 38.56
C LYS A 16 -16.91 -11.41 37.78
N LYS A 17 -17.41 -11.94 36.65
CA LYS A 17 -18.40 -11.24 35.81
C LYS A 17 -19.85 -11.38 36.31
N ASP A 18 -20.11 -12.37 37.15
CA ASP A 18 -21.45 -12.66 37.70
C ASP A 18 -21.70 -12.05 39.09
N GLN A 19 -20.77 -11.24 39.63
CA GLN A 19 -20.91 -10.60 40.95
C GLN A 19 -21.32 -9.12 40.92
N GLU A 20 -21.70 -8.59 39.76
CA GLU A 20 -22.15 -7.19 39.61
C GLU A 20 -23.58 -7.11 39.02
N GLN A 21 -24.56 -7.58 39.79
CA GLN A 21 -25.99 -7.25 39.66
C GLN A 21 -26.61 -7.35 41.08
N VAL A 22 -27.25 -6.31 41.66
CA VAL A 22 -28.67 -5.84 41.58
C VAL A 22 -28.84 -4.83 42.78
N PRO A 23 -29.81 -3.85 42.93
CA PRO A 23 -31.15 -3.66 42.30
C PRO A 23 -31.57 -2.26 41.76
N THR A 24 -32.48 -2.35 40.78
CA THR A 24 -33.87 -1.82 40.73
C THR A 24 -34.21 -0.40 41.18
N ALA A 25 -34.72 0.42 40.24
CA ALA A 25 -35.96 1.18 40.41
C ALA A 25 -36.61 1.50 39.05
N GLU A 26 -37.93 1.33 39.03
CA GLU A 26 -38.90 1.55 37.95
C GLU A 26 -38.98 3.03 37.56
N GLU A 27 -39.25 3.35 36.29
CA GLU A 27 -40.47 4.11 35.93
C GLU A 27 -40.71 4.19 34.42
N SER A 28 -42.00 4.29 34.12
CA SER A 28 -42.70 4.29 32.84
C SER A 28 -42.32 5.40 31.86
N GLY A 29 -42.51 5.13 30.56
CA GLY A 29 -42.76 6.19 29.58
C GLY A 29 -42.60 5.79 28.12
N SER A 30 -43.64 5.22 27.51
CA SER A 30 -43.86 5.31 26.06
C SER A 30 -44.17 6.78 25.70
N PRO A 31 -43.79 7.30 24.50
CA PRO A 31 -44.68 7.14 23.34
C PRO A 31 -44.01 7.11 21.93
N GLN A 32 -44.70 6.40 21.03
CA GLN A 32 -45.06 6.71 19.63
C GLN A 32 -44.13 7.46 18.64
N ILE A 33 -43.97 6.81 17.47
CA ILE A 33 -44.11 7.29 16.06
C ILE A 33 -43.03 8.32 15.60
N THR A 34 -42.25 8.06 14.55
CA THR A 34 -42.64 8.36 13.15
C THR A 34 -41.68 7.71 12.15
N GLU A 35 -42.22 6.97 11.18
CA GLU A 35 -41.56 6.57 9.93
C GLU A 35 -41.26 7.82 9.09
N GLN A 36 -40.01 7.95 8.60
CA GLN A 36 -39.70 8.84 7.49
C GLN A 36 -39.06 8.05 6.35
N GLU A 37 -39.70 8.16 5.19
CA GLU A 37 -39.27 7.64 3.90
C GLU A 37 -37.93 8.24 3.42
N PRO A 38 -37.18 7.50 2.59
CA PRO A 38 -35.93 7.95 2.02
C PRO A 38 -36.16 8.87 0.80
N THR A 39 -35.72 10.13 0.91
CA THR A 39 -35.69 11.06 -0.23
C THR A 39 -34.54 10.74 -1.18
N THR A 40 -34.90 10.43 -2.42
CA THR A 40 -34.04 10.26 -3.59
C THR A 40 -33.21 11.52 -3.84
N ARG A 41 -31.89 11.39 -4.07
CA ARG A 41 -31.05 12.49 -4.56
C ARG A 41 -30.50 12.17 -5.95
N GLU A 42 -30.72 13.15 -6.81
CA GLU A 42 -30.51 13.16 -8.25
C GLU A 42 -29.04 13.06 -8.65
N THR A 43 -28.81 12.24 -9.67
CA THR A 43 -27.62 12.21 -10.53
C THR A 43 -27.55 13.47 -11.40
N GLY A 44 -26.62 14.38 -11.11
CA GLY A 44 -26.26 15.49 -12.00
C GLY A 44 -24.89 15.27 -12.62
N LEU A 45 -24.85 14.81 -13.88
CA LEU A 45 -23.66 14.83 -14.73
C LEU A 45 -23.41 16.27 -15.23
N PRO A 46 -22.17 16.80 -15.13
CA PRO A 46 -21.86 18.12 -15.66
C PRO A 46 -21.80 18.10 -17.20
N GLN A 47 -22.58 19.00 -17.84
CA GLN A 47 -22.51 19.28 -19.26
C GLN A 47 -21.24 20.10 -19.57
N PHE A 48 -20.38 19.58 -20.45
CA PHE A 48 -19.24 20.32 -20.99
C PHE A 48 -19.70 21.22 -22.14
N LYS A 49 -19.63 22.54 -21.96
CA LYS A 49 -19.70 23.52 -23.06
C LYS A 49 -18.32 23.65 -23.71
N ILE A 50 -18.22 23.27 -24.98
CA ILE A 50 -17.06 23.54 -25.82
C ILE A 50 -17.15 25.01 -26.24
N VAL A 51 -16.29 25.86 -25.66
CA VAL A 51 -16.10 27.24 -26.10
C VAL A 51 -15.08 27.24 -27.24
N GLY A 52 -15.51 27.73 -28.41
CA GLY A 52 -14.67 27.87 -29.59
C GLY A 52 -13.53 28.85 -29.34
N ALA A 53 -12.30 28.40 -29.61
CA ALA A 53 -11.11 29.24 -29.58
C ALA A 53 -11.09 30.15 -30.83
N HIS A 54 -11.17 31.46 -30.61
CA HIS A 54 -10.76 32.45 -31.58
C HIS A 54 -9.22 32.52 -31.63
N PRO A 55 -8.58 32.59 -32.81
CA PRO A 55 -7.14 32.77 -32.90
C PRO A 55 -6.75 34.20 -32.50
N VAL A 56 -5.93 34.31 -31.46
CA VAL A 56 -5.24 35.56 -31.11
C VAL A 56 -4.02 35.67 -32.00
N VAL A 57 -4.03 36.67 -32.88
CA VAL A 57 -2.85 37.13 -33.62
C VAL A 57 -1.99 37.93 -32.64
N VAL A 58 -0.76 37.48 -32.40
CA VAL A 58 0.21 38.19 -31.56
C VAL A 58 1.31 38.74 -32.47
N ASP A 59 1.38 40.07 -32.53
CA ASP A 59 2.41 40.83 -33.22
C ASP A 59 3.81 40.53 -32.67
N ALA A 60 4.75 40.34 -33.59
CA ALA A 60 6.17 40.18 -33.31
C ALA A 60 6.75 41.50 -32.78
N LYS A 61 7.40 41.44 -31.62
CA LYS A 61 8.28 42.51 -31.14
C LYS A 61 9.58 41.87 -30.66
N GLU A 62 10.64 42.12 -31.42
CA GLU A 62 12.02 41.78 -31.07
C GLU A 62 12.44 42.47 -29.77
N PRO A 63 13.29 41.80 -28.98
CA PRO A 63 14.29 42.50 -28.20
C PRO A 63 15.70 42.03 -28.52
N THR A 64 16.48 42.97 -29.02
CA THR A 64 17.93 43.01 -29.05
C THR A 64 18.48 42.92 -27.62
N SER A 65 19.33 41.93 -27.35
CA SER A 65 20.35 42.04 -26.30
C SER A 65 21.51 41.11 -26.61
N GLU A 66 22.61 41.70 -27.06
CA GLU A 66 23.93 41.08 -27.15
C GLU A 66 24.40 40.67 -25.76
N LEU A 67 24.73 39.39 -25.58
CA LEU A 67 25.51 38.93 -24.44
C LEU A 67 26.70 38.12 -24.95
N PHE A 68 27.87 38.73 -24.73
CA PHE A 68 29.22 38.25 -24.93
C PHE A 68 29.43 36.84 -24.36
N VAL A 69 29.93 35.93 -25.20
CA VAL A 69 30.41 34.59 -24.83
C VAL A 69 31.89 34.69 -24.46
N GLY A 70 32.19 34.63 -23.16
CA GLY A 70 33.54 34.40 -22.66
C GLY A 70 33.87 32.91 -22.74
N ALA A 71 34.78 32.55 -23.65
CA ALA A 71 35.32 31.20 -23.76
C ALA A 71 36.10 30.82 -22.49
N LYS A 72 35.73 29.69 -21.88
CA LYS A 72 36.62 28.93 -21.00
C LYS A 72 36.78 27.54 -21.58
N GLU A 73 38.02 27.21 -21.90
CA GLU A 73 38.47 25.92 -22.40
C GLU A 73 38.16 24.80 -21.38
N PRO A 74 37.62 23.65 -21.82
CA PRO A 74 37.57 22.46 -20.98
C PRO A 74 38.86 21.65 -21.13
N THR A 75 39.56 21.52 -20.00
CA THR A 75 40.68 20.59 -19.81
C THR A 75 40.17 19.15 -19.97
N THR A 76 40.84 18.40 -20.83
CA THR A 76 40.71 16.96 -21.04
C THR A 76 40.88 16.15 -19.76
N GLU A 77 39.98 15.19 -19.50
CA GLU A 77 40.34 13.86 -19.00
C GLU A 77 39.20 12.83 -19.21
N ARG A 78 39.56 11.74 -19.90
CA ARG A 78 39.01 10.36 -19.98
C ARG A 78 37.76 10.04 -19.13
N SER A 79 36.78 9.22 -19.54
CA SER A 79 36.74 8.12 -20.49
C SER A 79 35.31 7.56 -20.50
N GLY A 80 34.78 7.25 -21.68
CA GLY A 80 33.50 6.58 -21.85
C GLY A 80 33.01 6.76 -23.28
N SER A 81 33.48 5.89 -24.18
CA SER A 81 33.12 5.87 -25.59
C SER A 81 31.61 5.64 -25.74
N LEU A 82 30.84 6.71 -25.88
CA LEU A 82 29.53 6.69 -26.50
C LEU A 82 29.75 7.03 -27.97
N GLU A 83 29.67 6.02 -28.83
CA GLU A 83 29.54 6.21 -30.26
C GLU A 83 28.25 6.99 -30.52
N VAL A 84 28.40 8.31 -30.69
CA VAL A 84 27.36 9.14 -31.29
C VAL A 84 27.49 8.92 -32.79
N GLU A 85 26.70 7.99 -33.32
CA GLU A 85 26.56 7.81 -34.75
C GLU A 85 25.84 9.04 -35.32
N ILE A 86 26.62 9.84 -36.05
CA ILE A 86 26.18 11.00 -36.81
C ILE A 86 25.11 10.54 -37.80
N VAL A 87 23.95 11.19 -37.77
CA VAL A 87 22.82 10.97 -38.68
C VAL A 87 23.24 11.29 -40.11
N GLY A 88 23.75 10.27 -40.80
CA GLY A 88 24.00 10.27 -42.23
C GLY A 88 22.73 9.91 -42.99
N ALA A 89 22.21 10.86 -43.76
CA ALA A 89 21.13 10.64 -44.69
C ALA A 89 21.48 9.60 -45.77
N HIS A 90 20.46 8.82 -46.15
CA HIS A 90 20.31 8.10 -47.42
C HIS A 90 21.25 6.92 -47.73
N LYS A 91 20.80 5.72 -47.33
CA LYS A 91 20.73 4.54 -48.22
C LYS A 91 19.82 3.47 -47.60
N ARG A 92 18.66 3.24 -48.22
CA ARG A 92 17.69 2.21 -47.82
C ARG A 92 18.31 0.82 -48.04
N HIS A 93 18.90 0.24 -46.99
CA HIS A 93 19.26 -1.17 -46.99
C HIS A 93 17.98 -2.02 -46.92
N LYS A 94 17.65 -2.67 -48.04
CA LYS A 94 16.40 -3.41 -48.25
C LYS A 94 16.31 -4.74 -47.49
N ASN A 95 17.25 -5.04 -46.59
CA ASN A 95 17.37 -6.32 -45.87
C ASN A 95 17.59 -6.15 -44.37
N ASP A 96 17.11 -5.06 -43.78
CA ASP A 96 17.27 -4.83 -42.35
C ASP A 96 16.13 -5.44 -41.54
N ARG A 97 16.10 -6.78 -41.48
CA ARG A 97 15.11 -7.53 -40.69
C ARG A 97 15.56 -7.79 -39.25
N HIS A 98 16.78 -7.40 -38.88
CA HIS A 98 17.36 -7.73 -37.59
C HIS A 98 18.26 -6.60 -37.05
N ILE A 99 17.78 -5.35 -37.00
CA ILE A 99 18.40 -4.38 -36.08
C ILE A 99 18.11 -4.86 -34.65
N PRO A 100 19.13 -5.31 -33.88
CA PRO A 100 18.91 -5.66 -32.49
C PRO A 100 18.45 -4.41 -31.72
N GLY A 101 17.33 -4.51 -31.00
CA GLY A 101 16.82 -3.45 -30.14
C GLY A 101 15.53 -2.77 -30.60
N ARG A 102 15.03 -3.03 -31.82
CA ARG A 102 13.72 -2.52 -32.26
C ARG A 102 12.62 -3.56 -32.05
N THR A 103 11.57 -3.17 -31.32
CA THR A 103 10.36 -3.99 -31.15
C THR A 103 9.28 -3.52 -32.12
N ARG A 104 8.65 -4.45 -32.85
CA ARG A 104 7.57 -4.10 -33.79
C ARG A 104 6.27 -3.87 -33.03
N HIS A 105 5.77 -2.63 -33.05
CA HIS A 105 4.47 -2.28 -32.48
C HIS A 105 3.41 -2.13 -33.58
N HIS A 106 2.25 -2.74 -33.39
CA HIS A 106 1.11 -2.58 -34.29
C HIS A 106 0.07 -1.65 -33.66
N ILE A 107 0.01 -0.41 -34.13
CA ILE A 107 -0.93 0.60 -33.61
C ILE A 107 -2.18 0.63 -34.51
N ARG A 108 -3.37 0.49 -33.90
CA ARG A 108 -4.66 0.66 -34.60
C ARG A 108 -5.17 2.07 -34.33
N LEU A 109 -5.27 2.89 -35.37
CA LEU A 109 -5.77 4.26 -35.29
C LEU A 109 -7.09 4.40 -36.07
N PRO A 110 -7.98 5.30 -35.64
CA PRO A 110 -9.09 5.76 -36.47
C PRO A 110 -8.60 6.23 -37.84
N VAL A 111 -9.40 5.98 -38.89
CA VAL A 111 -9.04 6.23 -40.29
C VAL A 111 -8.66 7.69 -40.53
N GLU A 112 -9.40 8.61 -39.92
CA GLU A 112 -9.19 10.06 -40.06
C GLU A 112 -7.82 10.50 -39.50
N ILE A 113 -7.46 10.02 -38.31
CA ILE A 113 -6.18 10.32 -37.65
C ILE A 113 -5.02 9.72 -38.46
N SER A 114 -5.18 8.48 -38.92
CA SER A 114 -4.19 7.81 -39.77
C SER A 114 -3.94 8.59 -41.07
N LYS A 115 -5.00 9.12 -41.70
CA LYS A 115 -4.89 9.96 -42.89
C LYS A 115 -4.16 11.27 -42.59
N ALA A 116 -4.51 11.95 -41.50
CA ALA A 116 -3.87 13.20 -41.09
C ALA A 116 -2.36 13.00 -40.83
N PHE A 117 -1.98 11.94 -40.10
CA PHE A 117 -0.57 11.63 -39.84
C PHE A 117 0.21 11.39 -41.13
N ARG A 118 -0.35 10.63 -42.07
CA ARG A 118 0.31 10.38 -43.36
C ARG A 118 0.48 11.65 -44.18
N THR A 119 -0.55 12.50 -44.25
CA THR A 119 -0.45 13.77 -44.98
C THR A 119 0.63 14.66 -44.40
N PHE A 120 0.69 14.77 -43.06
CA PHE A 120 1.73 15.53 -42.37
C PHE A 120 3.13 14.96 -42.66
N CYS A 121 3.31 13.63 -42.53
CA CYS A 121 4.58 12.97 -42.79
C CYS A 121 5.08 13.18 -44.23
N ILE A 122 4.18 13.13 -45.22
CA ILE A 122 4.51 13.41 -46.63
C ILE A 122 4.95 14.87 -46.80
N GLN A 123 4.26 15.82 -46.18
CA GLN A 123 4.60 17.25 -46.28
C GLN A 123 5.96 17.56 -45.66
N GLN A 124 6.31 16.89 -44.56
CA GLN A 124 7.56 17.10 -43.84
C GLN A 124 8.71 16.20 -44.32
N GLY A 125 8.43 15.23 -45.22
CA GLY A 125 9.43 14.28 -45.71
C GLY A 125 9.94 13.29 -44.65
N ILE A 126 9.12 12.98 -43.64
CA ILE A 126 9.47 12.10 -42.50
C ILE A 126 8.72 10.77 -42.63
N ASP A 127 9.32 9.66 -42.19
CA ASP A 127 8.61 8.38 -42.12
C ASP A 127 7.58 8.37 -40.99
N LEU A 128 6.47 7.66 -41.18
CA LEU A 128 5.42 7.57 -40.16
C LEU A 128 5.94 6.95 -38.85
N GLN A 129 6.88 5.99 -38.94
CA GLN A 129 7.48 5.39 -37.75
C GLN A 129 8.30 6.42 -36.97
N ASP A 130 9.20 7.14 -37.63
CA ASP A 130 10.05 8.16 -37.01
C ASP A 130 9.20 9.27 -36.39
N PHE A 131 8.11 9.67 -37.06
CA PHE A 131 7.16 10.64 -36.51
C PHE A 131 6.52 10.17 -35.20
N VAL A 132 6.08 8.90 -35.12
CA VAL A 132 5.46 8.35 -33.91
C VAL A 132 6.48 8.20 -32.78
N GLU A 133 7.71 7.78 -33.08
CA GLU A 133 8.80 7.67 -32.10
C GLU A 133 9.18 9.06 -31.54
N LEU A 134 9.29 10.07 -32.41
CA LEU A 134 9.57 11.44 -32.01
C LEU A 134 8.45 12.03 -31.16
N ALA A 135 7.19 11.87 -31.60
CA ALA A 135 6.03 12.34 -30.86
C ALA A 135 5.89 11.66 -29.50
N GLY A 136 6.15 10.35 -29.43
CA GLY A 136 6.17 9.57 -28.19
C GLY A 136 7.25 10.04 -27.23
N SER A 137 8.48 10.23 -27.72
CA SER A 137 9.62 10.70 -26.93
C SER A 137 9.35 12.10 -26.39
N HIS A 138 8.90 13.03 -27.24
CA HIS A 138 8.52 14.38 -26.82
C HIS A 138 7.39 14.36 -25.78
N TYR A 139 6.36 13.52 -25.98
CA TYR A 139 5.28 13.42 -25.01
C TYR A 139 5.75 12.87 -23.66
N LEU A 140 6.64 11.88 -23.63
CA LEU A 140 7.18 11.33 -22.40
C LEU A 140 8.11 12.32 -21.67
N GLU A 141 9.02 12.94 -22.41
CA GLU A 141 10.00 13.89 -21.85
C GLU A 141 9.36 15.18 -21.38
N TYR A 142 8.44 15.75 -22.17
CA TYR A 142 7.87 17.06 -21.86
C TYR A 142 6.53 16.90 -21.16
N VAL A 143 5.55 16.20 -21.72
CA VAL A 143 4.22 16.10 -21.09
C VAL A 143 4.25 15.19 -19.86
N GLY A 144 5.01 14.10 -19.91
CA GLY A 144 5.24 13.21 -18.76
C GLY A 144 5.99 13.91 -17.64
N ALA A 145 7.05 14.67 -17.92
CA ALA A 145 7.77 15.42 -16.88
C ALA A 145 6.96 16.57 -16.30
N HIS A 146 6.14 17.26 -17.09
CA HIS A 146 5.28 18.34 -16.58
C HIS A 146 4.12 17.78 -15.73
N LYS A 147 3.59 16.58 -16.05
CA LYS A 147 2.68 15.86 -15.17
C LYS A 147 3.37 15.32 -13.92
N SER A 148 4.64 14.94 -14.00
CA SER A 148 5.47 14.61 -12.82
C SER A 148 5.73 15.83 -11.92
N ALA A 149 5.78 17.05 -12.47
CA ALA A 149 5.87 18.28 -11.68
C ALA A 149 4.54 18.66 -10.99
N VAL A 150 3.39 18.40 -11.62
CA VAL A 150 2.05 18.74 -11.09
C VAL A 150 1.43 17.59 -10.25
N VAL A 151 1.81 16.34 -10.52
CA VAL A 151 1.51 15.13 -9.73
C VAL A 151 2.74 14.73 -8.89
N GLY A 152 3.70 15.66 -8.75
CA GLY A 152 4.83 15.62 -7.85
C GLY A 152 4.47 16.04 -6.42
N ALA A 153 3.18 16.14 -6.11
CA ALA A 153 2.71 15.71 -4.80
C ALA A 153 3.02 14.20 -4.72
N LYS A 154 4.27 13.89 -4.37
CA LYS A 154 4.60 12.75 -3.52
C LYS A 154 3.37 12.51 -2.64
N GLU A 155 2.88 11.27 -2.53
CA GLU A 155 2.21 10.88 -1.27
C GLU A 155 3.00 11.60 -0.18
N PRO A 156 2.41 12.55 0.56
CA PRO A 156 3.19 13.41 1.40
C PRO A 156 4.04 12.47 2.26
N ILE A 157 5.32 12.77 2.46
CA ILE A 157 6.19 11.90 3.25
C ILE A 157 5.49 11.56 4.58
N GLU A 158 4.63 12.46 5.06
CA GLU A 158 3.57 12.27 6.05
C GLU A 158 2.67 11.05 5.86
N GLU A 159 2.04 10.79 4.71
CA GLU A 159 1.15 9.65 4.49
C GLU A 159 1.90 8.32 4.51
N ARG A 160 3.11 8.26 3.94
CA ARG A 160 3.98 7.08 4.07
C ARG A 160 4.47 6.90 5.52
N ARG A 161 4.81 7.99 6.22
CA ARG A 161 5.16 7.96 7.65
C ARG A 161 3.97 7.59 8.53
N GLN A 162 2.76 8.01 8.20
CA GLN A 162 1.52 7.62 8.86
C GLN A 162 1.26 6.12 8.62
N LYS A 163 1.40 5.63 7.38
CA LYS A 163 1.33 4.18 7.08
C LYS A 163 2.41 3.35 7.78
N ILE A 164 3.51 3.95 8.24
CA ILE A 164 4.54 3.29 9.07
C ILE A 164 4.23 3.43 10.57
N LYS A 165 3.65 4.55 11.00
CA LYS A 165 3.28 4.83 12.39
C LYS A 165 2.26 3.81 12.92
N TRP A 166 1.41 3.30 12.04
CA TRP A 166 0.34 2.37 12.35
C TRP A 166 0.69 0.89 12.07
N LYS A 167 1.99 0.55 12.03
CA LYS A 167 2.41 -0.84 11.85
C LYS A 167 2.59 -1.54 13.18
N THR A 168 2.29 -2.83 13.19
CA THR A 168 2.57 -3.68 14.34
C THR A 168 4.08 -3.78 14.58
N LEU A 169 4.49 -3.73 15.84
CA LEU A 169 5.88 -3.94 16.22
C LEU A 169 6.40 -5.29 15.73
N THR A 170 7.61 -5.29 15.17
CA THR A 170 8.26 -6.50 14.64
C THR A 170 8.39 -7.61 15.69
N THR A 171 8.47 -7.26 16.97
CA THR A 171 8.50 -8.21 18.09
C THR A 171 7.22 -9.05 18.17
N ILE A 172 6.04 -8.42 18.04
CA ILE A 172 4.74 -9.12 18.03
C ILE A 172 4.62 -10.01 16.78
N VAL A 173 5.06 -9.50 15.63
CA VAL A 173 5.08 -10.27 14.37
C VAL A 173 5.96 -11.52 14.50
N ASN A 174 7.17 -11.36 15.02
CA ASN A 174 8.11 -12.46 15.23
C ASN A 174 7.55 -13.49 16.22
N LEU A 175 6.87 -13.02 17.27
CA LEU A 175 6.22 -13.89 18.24
C LEU A 175 5.10 -14.71 17.59
N TYR A 176 4.27 -14.09 16.76
CA TYR A 176 3.24 -14.81 16.00
C TYR A 176 3.84 -15.89 15.10
N LEU A 177 4.90 -15.57 14.36
CA LEU A 177 5.56 -16.51 13.44
C LEU A 177 6.31 -17.63 14.18
N LYS A 178 6.82 -17.37 15.39
CA LYS A 178 7.44 -18.38 16.28
C LYS A 178 6.44 -19.48 16.64
N TYR A 179 5.21 -19.12 16.97
CA TYR A 179 4.18 -20.07 17.41
C TYR A 179 3.36 -20.69 16.28
N LEU A 180 3.29 -20.03 15.13
CA LEU A 180 2.60 -20.51 13.93
C LEU A 180 3.57 -20.62 12.75
N PRO A 181 4.55 -21.53 12.82
CA PRO A 181 5.49 -21.72 11.72
C PRO A 181 4.74 -22.18 10.46
N GLY A 182 4.98 -21.48 9.35
CA GLY A 182 4.30 -21.74 8.06
C GLY A 182 3.10 -20.84 7.76
N ASN A 183 2.70 -19.97 8.70
CA ASN A 183 1.80 -18.86 8.37
C ASN A 183 2.56 -17.63 7.87
N HIS A 184 1.82 -16.72 7.23
CA HIS A 184 2.32 -15.42 6.81
C HIS A 184 1.58 -14.30 7.55
N TRP A 185 2.30 -13.26 7.94
CA TRP A 185 1.72 -12.04 8.50
C TRP A 185 0.98 -11.28 7.40
N LYS A 186 -0.33 -11.06 7.57
CA LYS A 186 -1.16 -10.36 6.58
C LYS A 186 -1.44 -8.92 7.03
N PRO A 187 -1.78 -8.02 6.09
CA PRO A 187 -2.23 -6.67 6.44
C PRO A 187 -3.46 -6.62 7.37
N ARG A 188 -4.28 -7.68 7.39
CA ARG A 188 -5.41 -7.78 8.33
C ARG A 188 -4.93 -8.07 9.76
N ASP A 189 -3.90 -8.90 9.90
CA ASP A 189 -3.30 -9.20 11.20
C ASP A 189 -2.60 -7.94 11.76
N ASP A 190 -2.01 -7.13 10.87
CA ASP A 190 -1.40 -5.84 11.22
C ASP A 190 -2.39 -4.89 11.90
N LYS A 191 -3.57 -4.69 11.30
CA LYS A 191 -4.63 -3.84 11.87
C LYS A 191 -5.12 -4.32 13.25
N GLU A 192 -5.18 -5.63 13.45
CA GLU A 192 -5.67 -6.22 14.69
C GLU A 192 -4.62 -6.16 15.81
N ALA A 193 -3.33 -6.26 15.45
CA ALA A 193 -2.23 -6.34 16.39
C ALA A 193 -1.63 -4.97 16.77
N GLU A 194 -1.79 -3.97 15.90
CA GLU A 194 -1.30 -2.60 16.10
C GLU A 194 -1.67 -2.00 17.46
N ARG A 195 -2.91 -2.23 17.93
CA ARG A 195 -3.39 -1.75 19.23
C ARG A 195 -2.61 -2.31 20.43
N PHE A 196 -1.86 -3.40 20.26
CA PHE A 196 -1.05 -4.02 21.30
C PHE A 196 0.42 -3.60 21.26
N ASN A 197 0.79 -2.63 20.43
CA ASN A 197 2.18 -2.13 20.33
C ASN A 197 2.74 -1.58 21.66
N GLY A 198 1.89 -1.13 22.57
CA GLY A 198 2.29 -0.66 23.91
C GLY A 198 2.20 -1.70 25.01
N THR A 199 1.72 -2.90 24.71
CA THR A 199 1.47 -3.96 25.69
C THR A 199 2.76 -4.74 25.98
N ASP A 200 2.95 -5.18 27.23
CA ASP A 200 4.04 -6.08 27.58
C ASP A 200 3.96 -7.36 26.72
N LEU A 201 5.06 -7.68 26.02
CA LEU A 201 5.16 -8.83 25.13
C LEU A 201 4.85 -10.16 25.84
N ARG A 202 5.14 -10.26 27.14
CA ARG A 202 4.86 -11.46 27.95
C ARG A 202 3.36 -11.72 28.05
N ILE A 203 2.54 -10.67 28.18
CA ILE A 203 1.07 -10.78 28.20
C ILE A 203 0.58 -11.36 26.87
N ILE A 204 1.09 -10.80 25.76
CA ILE A 204 0.76 -11.26 24.41
C ILE A 204 1.17 -12.74 24.23
N GLU A 205 2.38 -13.11 24.66
CA GLU A 205 2.88 -14.48 24.54
C GLU A 205 2.05 -15.48 25.34
N VAL A 206 1.73 -15.14 26.60
CA VAL A 206 0.88 -15.98 27.47
C VAL A 206 -0.49 -16.20 26.85
N ALA A 207 -1.15 -15.13 26.38
CA ALA A 207 -2.45 -15.22 25.74
C ALA A 207 -2.41 -16.07 24.46
N MET A 208 -1.38 -15.88 23.62
CA MET A 208 -1.20 -16.68 22.41
C MET A 208 -1.03 -18.18 22.72
N ILE A 209 -0.21 -18.51 23.71
CA ILE A 209 -0.02 -19.89 24.16
C ILE A 209 -1.34 -20.45 24.73
N ALA A 210 -2.06 -19.69 25.54
CA ALA A 210 -3.33 -20.12 26.12
C ALA A 210 -4.35 -20.49 25.04
N VAL A 211 -4.47 -19.67 23.98
CA VAL A 211 -5.32 -19.98 22.82
C VAL A 211 -4.86 -21.23 22.08
N LEU A 212 -3.55 -21.42 21.89
CA LEU A 212 -3.02 -22.61 21.21
C LEU A 212 -3.29 -23.90 22.01
N ILE A 213 -3.22 -23.84 23.34
CA ILE A 213 -3.58 -24.94 24.22
C ILE A 213 -5.09 -25.21 24.13
N LYS A 214 -5.91 -24.16 24.26
CA LYS A 214 -7.39 -24.25 24.20
C LYS A 214 -7.90 -24.80 22.87
N THR A 215 -7.26 -24.41 21.77
CA THR A 215 -7.60 -24.89 20.42
C THR A 215 -6.98 -26.26 20.09
N GLN A 216 -6.23 -26.87 21.02
CA GLN A 216 -5.53 -28.14 20.82
C GLN A 216 -4.67 -28.14 19.56
N GLN A 217 -3.96 -27.02 19.31
CA GLN A 217 -3.12 -26.83 18.13
C GLN A 217 -3.86 -26.96 16.78
N LYS A 218 -5.19 -26.78 16.75
CA LYS A 218 -5.90 -26.61 15.46
C LYS A 218 -5.26 -25.46 14.67
N ARG A 219 -5.28 -25.58 13.34
CA ARG A 219 -4.63 -24.62 12.47
C ARG A 219 -5.29 -23.24 12.58
N ILE A 220 -4.61 -22.32 13.24
CA ILE A 220 -4.97 -20.90 13.32
C ILE A 220 -4.40 -20.19 12.09
N HIS A 221 -5.17 -19.30 11.46
CA HIS A 221 -4.79 -18.64 10.18
C HIS A 221 -4.69 -17.12 10.24
N SER A 222 -4.99 -16.52 11.39
CA SER A 222 -5.01 -15.07 11.59
C SER A 222 -4.76 -14.72 13.05
N PHE A 223 -4.23 -13.53 13.28
CA PHE A 223 -4.01 -12.96 14.60
C PHE A 223 -5.31 -12.70 15.37
N LYS A 224 -6.45 -12.55 14.67
CA LYS A 224 -7.77 -12.29 15.27
C LYS A 224 -8.16 -13.27 16.38
N TYR A 225 -7.73 -14.54 16.29
CA TYR A 225 -8.04 -15.56 17.30
C TYR A 225 -7.39 -15.31 18.66
N PHE A 226 -6.37 -14.45 18.72
CA PHE A 226 -5.65 -14.13 19.95
C PHE A 226 -6.17 -12.85 20.63
N VAL A 227 -6.89 -12.00 19.89
CA VAL A 227 -7.33 -10.68 20.37
C VAL A 227 -8.10 -10.78 21.69
N GLU A 228 -9.13 -11.62 21.75
CA GLU A 228 -9.99 -11.73 22.94
C GLU A 228 -9.21 -12.18 24.18
N GLU A 229 -8.25 -13.09 24.01
CA GLU A 229 -7.44 -13.61 25.12
C GLU A 229 -6.37 -12.59 25.56
N ILE A 230 -5.81 -11.82 24.62
CA ILE A 230 -4.86 -10.74 24.93
C ILE A 230 -5.57 -9.63 25.72
N GLU A 231 -6.75 -9.21 25.27
CA GLU A 231 -7.55 -8.18 25.96
C GLU A 231 -7.94 -8.65 27.37
N ALA A 232 -8.41 -9.90 27.52
CA ALA A 232 -8.71 -10.47 28.84
C ALA A 232 -7.48 -10.52 29.77
N ALA A 233 -6.30 -10.83 29.23
CA ALA A 233 -5.07 -10.85 30.02
C ALA A 233 -4.60 -9.44 30.42
N MET A 234 -4.83 -8.42 29.59
CA MET A 234 -4.57 -7.02 29.91
C MET A 234 -5.48 -6.52 31.04
N ASP A 235 -6.77 -6.89 31.01
CA ASP A 235 -7.76 -6.47 32.02
C ASP A 235 -7.54 -7.09 33.40
N THR A 236 -6.73 -8.14 33.51
CA THR A 236 -6.54 -8.89 34.76
C THR A 236 -5.56 -8.22 35.74
N GLU A 237 -4.88 -7.13 35.35
CA GLU A 237 -3.86 -6.43 36.15
C GLU A 237 -2.89 -7.39 36.87
N LEU A 238 -2.22 -8.24 36.09
CA LEU A 238 -1.29 -9.23 36.64
C LEU A 238 -0.02 -8.56 37.16
N GLN A 239 0.33 -8.84 38.41
CA GLN A 239 1.65 -8.50 38.95
C GLN A 239 2.77 -9.21 38.16
N GLU A 240 3.93 -8.58 38.07
CA GLU A 240 5.06 -9.07 37.28
C GLU A 240 5.51 -10.48 37.69
N GLU A 241 5.54 -10.79 39.00
CA GLU A 241 5.90 -12.12 39.48
C GLU A 241 4.89 -13.17 39.02
N THR A 242 3.60 -12.83 39.05
CA THR A 242 2.52 -13.72 38.62
C THR A 242 2.63 -13.99 37.13
N LEU A 243 2.91 -12.96 36.34
CA LEU A 243 3.11 -13.08 34.90
C LEU A 243 4.28 -14.02 34.57
N ASN A 244 5.41 -13.90 35.27
CA ASN A 244 6.58 -14.77 35.06
C ASN A 244 6.30 -16.24 35.40
N VAL A 245 5.54 -16.48 36.47
CA VAL A 245 5.10 -17.84 36.85
C VAL A 245 4.16 -18.40 35.79
N MET A 246 3.17 -17.63 35.35
CA MET A 246 2.25 -18.02 34.28
C MET A 246 3.01 -18.34 33.00
N TYR A 247 3.89 -17.44 32.57
CA TYR A 247 4.72 -17.61 31.39
C TYR A 247 5.49 -18.94 31.42
N SER A 248 6.23 -19.18 32.49
CA SER A 248 7.01 -20.41 32.68
C SER A 248 6.15 -21.67 32.62
N HIS A 249 4.95 -21.61 33.21
CA HIS A 249 4.01 -22.73 33.19
C HIS A 249 3.44 -22.98 31.79
N TYR A 250 2.94 -21.94 31.12
CA TYR A 250 2.33 -22.04 29.79
C TYR A 250 3.32 -22.52 28.72
N VAL A 251 4.55 -22.01 28.74
CA VAL A 251 5.62 -22.46 27.82
C VAL A 251 5.89 -23.95 28.02
N ARG A 252 6.05 -24.41 29.26
CA ARG A 252 6.27 -25.84 29.55
C ARG A 252 5.11 -26.71 29.08
N GLN A 253 3.86 -26.26 29.24
CA GLN A 253 2.69 -27.01 28.76
C GLN A 253 2.64 -27.07 27.23
N TYR A 254 2.93 -25.94 26.57
CA TYR A 254 3.00 -25.87 25.12
C TYR A 254 4.09 -26.80 24.54
N GLU A 255 5.27 -26.81 25.15
CA GLU A 255 6.37 -27.70 24.75
C GLU A 255 6.00 -29.18 24.90
N ARG A 256 5.30 -29.56 25.98
CA ARG A 256 4.78 -30.93 26.17
C ARG A 256 3.79 -31.31 25.07
N LEU A 257 2.85 -30.43 24.74
CA LEU A 257 1.87 -30.69 23.68
C LEU A 257 2.55 -30.82 22.31
N LYS A 258 3.52 -29.96 22.01
CA LYS A 258 4.30 -30.01 20.77
C LYS A 258 5.12 -31.29 20.66
N GLY A 259 5.72 -31.74 21.76
CA GLY A 259 6.49 -32.99 21.82
C GLY A 259 5.64 -34.26 21.74
N SER A 260 4.35 -34.19 22.08
CA SER A 260 3.43 -35.33 22.00
C SER A 260 2.82 -35.53 20.60
N ALA A 261 2.97 -34.56 19.69
CA ALA A 261 2.38 -34.57 18.35
C ALA A 261 3.35 -35.02 17.24
N GLY A 262 4.60 -35.34 17.58
CA GLY A 262 5.61 -35.91 16.68
C GLY A 262 5.87 -37.37 17.02
#